data_AF-K1XBJ5-F1
#
_entry.id   AF-K1XBJ5-F1
#
_cell.length_a   1.000
_cell.length_b   1.000
_cell.length_c   1.000
_cell.angle_alpha   90.00
_cell.angle_beta   90.00
_cell.angle_gamma   90.00
#
_symmetry.space_group_name_H-M   'P 1'
#
loop_
_entity.id
_entity.type
_entity.pdbx_description
1 polymer ?
#
loop_
_entity_poly.entity_id
_entity_poly.type
_entity_poly.pdbx_seq_one_letter_code
_entity_poly.pdbx_strand_id
1 'polypeptide(L)'
;MIDITKTYRTREGKKARILATDVANTANVVAAIEILPGKEYVYMFLENGQYTLNAGHSYDLFEYIPHEHLKVDQPVWVRNTDAAPWLPRHFSHYADGSYWAFQDGLTSHSARETSCSDTPWKQCTDVCPFQ
;
A
#
# COMPACT_ATOMS: atom_id res chain seq x y z
N MET A 1 7.54 -8.09 14.44
CA MET A 1 6.65 -7.51 15.47
C MET A 1 5.80 -6.47 14.79
N ILE A 2 4.50 -6.42 15.06
CA ILE A 2 3.62 -5.37 14.53
C ILE A 2 4.00 -4.03 15.12
N ASP A 3 4.06 -3.01 14.28
CA ASP A 3 4.43 -1.63 14.58
C ASP A 3 3.29 -0.69 14.13
N ILE A 4 2.79 0.13 15.05
CA ILE A 4 1.67 1.07 14.81
C ILE A 4 1.98 2.15 13.77
N THR A 5 3.26 2.43 13.50
CA THR A 5 3.68 3.47 12.53
C THR A 5 3.65 2.99 11.08
N LYS A 6 3.45 1.69 10.86
CA LYS A 6 3.42 1.07 9.54
C LYS A 6 2.00 0.86 9.03
N THR A 7 1.87 0.64 7.72
CA THR A 7 0.58 0.33 7.09
C THR A 7 0.43 -1.18 6.94
N TYR A 8 -0.78 -1.70 7.14
CA TYR A 8 -1.06 -3.14 7.04
C TYR A 8 -2.27 -3.43 6.17
N ARG A 9 -2.30 -4.65 5.65
CA ARG A 9 -3.48 -5.25 5.05
C ARG A 9 -3.67 -6.67 5.54
N THR A 10 -4.89 -7.18 5.44
CA THR A 10 -5.17 -8.61 5.58
C THR A 10 -4.75 -9.33 4.30
N ARG A 11 -4.43 -10.64 4.36
CA ARG A 11 -4.07 -11.44 3.17
C ARG A 11 -5.09 -11.39 2.04
N GLU A 12 -6.37 -11.17 2.36
CA GLU A 12 -7.45 -10.97 1.38
C GLU A 12 -7.56 -9.52 0.85
N GLY A 13 -6.61 -8.65 1.17
CA GLY A 13 -6.45 -7.31 0.62
C GLY A 13 -7.19 -6.19 1.38
N LYS A 14 -7.83 -6.47 2.53
CA LYS A 14 -8.55 -5.44 3.30
C LYS A 14 -7.58 -4.50 3.99
N LYS A 15 -7.91 -3.21 4.02
CA LYS A 15 -7.12 -2.21 4.75
C LYS A 15 -7.20 -2.49 6.24
N ALA A 16 -6.07 -2.43 6.91
CA ALA A 16 -5.98 -2.60 8.36
C ALA A 16 -5.19 -1.44 8.97
N ARG A 17 -5.70 -0.92 10.09
CA ARG A 17 -5.05 0.12 10.89
C ARG A 17 -4.85 -0.40 12.30
N ILE A 18 -3.61 -0.40 12.77
CA ILE A 18 -3.29 -0.80 14.14
C ILE A 18 -3.82 0.27 15.10
N LEU A 19 -4.58 -0.17 16.11
CA LEU A 19 -5.16 0.70 17.13
C LEU A 19 -4.32 0.68 18.41
N ALA A 20 -3.81 -0.49 18.77
CA ALA A 20 -2.98 -0.70 19.95
C ALA A 20 -2.11 -1.95 19.80
N THR A 21 -0.99 -1.93 20.51
CA THR A 21 -0.10 -3.08 20.73
C THR A 21 0.14 -3.22 22.22
N ASP A 22 0.39 -4.44 22.70
CA ASP A 22 0.69 -4.74 24.11
C ASP A 22 -0.41 -4.26 25.08
N VAL A 23 -1.67 -4.61 24.79
CA VAL A 23 -2.80 -4.29 25.67
C VAL A 23 -2.80 -5.25 26.85
N ALA A 24 -2.39 -4.75 28.01
CA ALA A 24 -2.23 -5.52 29.24
C ALA A 24 -3.40 -6.49 29.51
N ASN A 25 -3.06 -7.77 29.69
CA ASN A 25 -3.98 -8.88 29.98
C ASN A 25 -5.16 -9.04 29.00
N THR A 26 -5.09 -8.43 27.82
CA THR A 26 -6.21 -8.38 26.88
C THR A 26 -5.81 -8.89 25.50
N ALA A 27 -4.84 -8.24 24.85
CA ALA A 27 -4.48 -8.55 23.47
C ALA A 27 -3.06 -8.07 23.13
N ASN A 28 -2.36 -8.86 22.32
CA ASN A 28 -1.03 -8.45 21.84
C ASN A 28 -1.13 -7.35 20.78
N VAL A 29 -2.12 -7.45 19.88
CA VAL A 29 -2.36 -6.46 18.82
C VAL A 29 -3.86 -6.29 18.64
N VAL A 30 -4.31 -5.04 18.52
CA VAL A 30 -5.69 -4.68 18.19
C VAL A 30 -5.67 -3.85 16.91
N ALA A 31 -6.47 -4.23 15.91
CA ALA A 31 -6.55 -3.51 14.65
C ALA A 31 -8.01 -3.31 14.20
N ALA A 32 -8.25 -2.18 13.53
CA ALA A 32 -9.46 -1.92 12.77
C ALA A 32 -9.28 -2.42 11.34
N ILE A 33 -10.20 -3.26 10.85
CA ILE A 33 -10.22 -3.75 9.46
C ILE A 33 -11.45 -3.20 8.75
N GLU A 34 -11.25 -2.58 7.60
CA GLU A 34 -12.33 -2.12 6.73
C GLU A 34 -12.89 -3.28 5.89
N ILE A 35 -13.98 -3.90 6.38
CA ILE A 35 -14.60 -5.06 5.71
C ILE A 35 -15.51 -4.61 4.56
N LEU A 36 -16.26 -3.53 4.80
CA LEU A 36 -17.14 -2.85 3.84
C LEU A 36 -16.70 -1.39 3.69
N PRO A 37 -16.99 -0.73 2.56
CA PRO A 37 -16.60 0.67 2.35
C PRO A 37 -17.07 1.57 3.49
N GLY A 38 -16.11 2.21 4.15
CA GLY A 38 -16.35 3.12 5.28
C GLY A 38 -16.80 2.44 6.59
N LYS A 39 -16.76 1.10 6.69
CA LYS A 39 -17.10 0.36 7.92
C LYS A 39 -15.92 -0.47 8.40
N GLU A 40 -15.35 -0.03 9.51
CA GLU A 40 -14.29 -0.73 10.22
C GLU A 40 -14.86 -1.62 11.34
N TYR A 41 -14.24 -2.79 11.52
CA TYR A 41 -14.50 -3.71 12.62
C TYR A 41 -13.20 -3.95 13.39
N VAL A 42 -13.30 -4.06 14.71
CA VAL A 42 -12.14 -4.25 15.59
C VAL A 42 -11.89 -5.74 15.77
N TYR A 43 -10.64 -6.15 15.54
CA TYR A 43 -10.16 -7.52 15.71
C TYR A 43 -8.89 -7.54 16.56
N MET A 44 -8.66 -8.69 17.20
CA MET A 44 -7.48 -8.96 18.01
C MET A 44 -6.58 -9.96 17.28
N PHE A 45 -5.27 -9.76 17.38
CA PHE A 45 -4.26 -10.56 16.71
C PHE A 45 -3.16 -10.96 17.69
N LEU A 46 -2.46 -12.03 17.34
CA LEU A 46 -1.20 -12.40 17.95
C LEU A 46 -0.13 -11.33 17.65
N GLU A 47 0.96 -11.34 18.41
CA GLU A 47 2.05 -10.36 18.31
C GLU A 47 2.70 -10.29 16.91
N ASN A 48 2.66 -11.41 16.19
CA ASN A 48 3.16 -11.53 14.83
C ASN A 48 2.14 -11.14 13.75
N GLY A 49 0.95 -10.65 14.13
CA GLY A 49 -0.11 -10.24 13.21
C GLY A 49 -1.06 -11.36 12.77
N GLN A 50 -0.90 -12.58 13.26
CA GLN A 50 -1.81 -13.68 12.94
C GLN A 50 -3.16 -13.51 13.64
N TYR A 51 -4.26 -13.77 12.93
CA TYR A 51 -5.61 -13.66 13.50
C TYR A 51 -5.94 -14.80 14.46
N THR A 52 -5.41 -15.99 14.18
CA THR A 52 -5.57 -17.18 15.02
C THR A 52 -4.23 -17.90 15.16
N LEU A 53 -4.19 -18.94 15.98
CA LEU A 53 -3.02 -19.84 16.06
C LEU A 53 -2.76 -20.61 14.76
N ASN A 54 -3.75 -20.68 13.85
CA ASN A 54 -3.58 -21.31 12.55
C ASN A 54 -2.90 -20.31 11.60
N ALA A 55 -1.69 -20.65 11.18
CA ALA A 55 -0.96 -19.85 10.21
C ALA A 55 -1.68 -19.81 8.85
N GLY A 56 -1.69 -18.64 8.21
CA GLY A 56 -2.21 -18.47 6.85
C GLY A 56 -3.71 -18.16 6.80
N HIS A 57 -4.29 -17.64 7.89
CA HIS A 57 -5.68 -17.21 7.90
C HIS A 57 -5.87 -15.97 6.99
N SER A 58 -7.03 -15.82 6.35
CA SER A 58 -7.27 -14.70 5.40
C SER A 58 -7.14 -13.31 6.05
N TYR A 59 -7.49 -13.23 7.34
CA TYR A 59 -7.33 -12.03 8.17
C TYR A 59 -5.93 -11.79 8.74
N ASP A 60 -4.96 -12.68 8.53
CA ASP A 60 -3.59 -12.43 8.99
C ASP A 60 -3.09 -11.09 8.42
N LEU A 61 -2.52 -10.27 9.30
CA LEU A 61 -1.95 -8.98 8.94
C LEU A 61 -0.59 -9.18 8.28
N PHE A 62 -0.37 -8.45 7.18
CA PHE A 62 0.94 -8.30 6.57
C PHE A 62 1.23 -6.81 6.39
N GLU A 63 2.50 -6.44 6.54
CA GLU A 63 2.96 -5.08 6.28
C GLU A 63 2.72 -4.75 4.81
N TYR A 64 1.91 -3.72 4.56
CA TYR A 64 1.58 -3.29 3.21
C TYR A 64 2.52 -2.16 2.81
N ILE A 65 3.42 -2.48 1.89
CA ILE A 65 4.33 -1.53 1.29
C ILE A 65 3.79 -1.23 -0.12
N PRO A 66 3.15 -0.06 -0.36
CA PRO A 66 2.36 0.19 -1.57
C PRO A 66 3.12 0.14 -2.89
N HIS A 67 4.45 0.11 -2.88
CA HIS A 67 5.27 -0.02 -4.09
C HIS A 67 5.77 -1.44 -4.35
N GLU A 68 5.85 -2.31 -3.35
CA GLU A 68 6.44 -3.65 -3.53
C GLU A 68 5.59 -4.55 -4.43
N HIS A 69 4.29 -4.29 -4.54
CA HIS A 69 3.40 -5.03 -5.42
C HIS A 69 3.33 -4.45 -6.85
N LEU A 70 3.87 -3.26 -7.08
CA LEU A 70 3.84 -2.60 -8.38
C LEU A 70 4.89 -3.21 -9.31
N LYS A 71 4.46 -3.56 -10.53
CA LYS A 71 5.37 -4.05 -11.58
C LYS A 71 5.78 -2.90 -12.50
N VAL A 72 6.97 -2.99 -13.08
CA VAL A 72 7.37 -2.10 -14.19
C VAL A 72 6.29 -2.12 -15.26
N ASP A 73 5.98 -0.95 -15.82
CA ASP A 73 4.90 -0.69 -16.79
C ASP A 73 3.48 -0.84 -16.27
N GLN A 74 3.28 -1.14 -14.99
CA GLN A 74 1.93 -1.16 -14.42
C GLN A 74 1.29 0.24 -14.50
N PRO A 75 0.06 0.37 -15.03
CA PRO A 75 -0.68 1.62 -15.00
C PRO A 75 -0.91 2.08 -13.56
N VAL A 76 -0.58 3.33 -13.29
CA VAL A 76 -0.70 3.97 -11.98
C VAL A 76 -1.16 5.41 -12.11
N TRP A 77 -1.70 5.94 -11.03
CA TRP A 77 -1.99 7.36 -10.85
C TRP A 77 -0.97 7.94 -9.89
N VAL A 78 -0.36 9.08 -10.26
CA VAL A 78 0.67 9.74 -9.46
C VAL A 78 0.35 11.22 -9.22
N ARG A 79 0.83 11.76 -8.10
CA ARG A 79 0.80 13.20 -7.80
C ARG A 79 1.88 13.59 -6.78
N ASN A 80 2.18 14.88 -6.68
CA ASN A 80 3.21 15.40 -5.76
C ASN A 80 2.65 15.97 -4.46
N THR A 81 1.40 16.42 -4.45
CA THR A 81 0.73 17.02 -3.28
C THR A 81 -0.74 16.65 -3.30
N ASP A 82 -1.41 16.75 -2.15
CA ASP A 82 -2.85 16.43 -2.04
C ASP A 82 -3.75 17.39 -2.84
N ALA A 83 -3.27 18.61 -3.11
CA ALA A 83 -3.96 19.61 -3.91
C ALA A 83 -3.75 19.43 -5.42
N ALA A 84 -2.76 18.64 -5.85
CA ALA A 84 -2.50 18.39 -7.26
C ALA A 84 -3.45 17.32 -7.83
N PRO A 85 -3.87 17.44 -9.10
CA PRO A 85 -4.64 16.39 -9.75
C PRO A 85 -3.81 15.11 -9.88
N TRP A 86 -4.49 13.96 -9.86
CA TRP A 86 -3.88 12.68 -10.18
C TRP A 86 -3.61 12.59 -11.67
N LEU A 87 -2.39 12.17 -12.04
CA LEU A 87 -1.98 11.99 -13.43
C LEU A 87 -1.80 10.51 -13.74
N PRO A 88 -2.36 10.00 -14.87
CA PRO A 88 -2.15 8.63 -15.28
C PRO A 88 -0.75 8.45 -15.87
N ARG A 89 -0.02 7.43 -15.42
CA ARG A 89 1.36 7.09 -15.83
C ARG A 89 1.59 5.57 -15.77
N HIS A 90 2.80 5.14 -16.15
CA HIS A 90 3.27 3.77 -15.96
C HIS A 90 4.40 3.74 -14.93
N PHE A 91 4.33 2.81 -13.98
CA PHE A 91 5.33 2.66 -12.93
C PHE A 91 6.69 2.21 -13.50
N SER A 92 7.77 2.86 -13.07
CA SER A 92 9.15 2.48 -13.38
C SER A 92 9.75 1.72 -12.19
N HIS A 93 9.94 2.39 -11.06
CA HIS A 93 10.50 1.81 -9.84
C HIS A 93 10.20 2.69 -8.62
N TYR A 94 10.54 2.21 -7.42
CA TYR A 94 10.54 3.02 -6.20
C TYR A 94 11.97 3.18 -5.69
N ALA A 95 12.39 4.42 -5.47
CA ALA A 95 13.71 4.75 -4.95
C ALA A 95 13.65 6.06 -4.17
N ASP A 96 14.45 6.17 -3.11
CA ASP A 96 14.61 7.39 -2.32
C ASP A 96 13.28 8.02 -1.87
N GLY A 97 12.35 7.18 -1.40
CA GLY A 97 11.07 7.64 -0.89
C GLY A 97 10.09 8.12 -1.97
N SER A 98 10.39 7.92 -3.25
CA SER A 98 9.62 8.45 -4.38
C SER A 98 9.26 7.36 -5.38
N TYR A 99 8.07 7.47 -5.97
CA TYR A 99 7.59 6.61 -7.04
C TYR A 99 8.06 7.19 -8.37
N TRP A 100 8.90 6.47 -9.08
CA TRP A 100 9.33 6.86 -10.41
C TRP A 100 8.35 6.32 -11.44
N ALA A 101 7.95 7.17 -12.36
CA ALA A 101 7.04 6.81 -13.44
C ALA A 101 7.54 7.35 -14.78
N PHE A 102 7.32 6.58 -15.84
CA PHE A 102 7.68 6.98 -17.19
C PHE A 102 6.93 8.25 -17.60
N GLN A 103 7.64 9.19 -18.24
CA GLN A 103 7.06 10.46 -18.70
C GLN A 103 6.05 10.24 -19.83
N ASP A 104 5.07 11.14 -19.95
CA ASP A 104 4.19 11.27 -21.12
C ASP A 104 3.52 9.98 -21.65
N GLY A 105 3.20 9.05 -20.75
CA GLY A 105 2.54 7.79 -21.11
C GLY A 105 3.48 6.77 -21.76
N LEU A 106 4.80 7.03 -21.76
CA LEU A 106 5.81 6.05 -22.14
C LEU A 106 5.79 4.83 -21.22
N THR A 107 6.50 3.79 -21.65
CA THR A 107 6.73 2.54 -20.93
C THR A 107 8.21 2.19 -21.01
N SER A 108 8.63 1.12 -20.35
CA SER A 108 9.99 0.58 -20.43
C SER A 108 10.44 0.26 -21.85
N HIS A 109 9.49 -0.01 -22.75
CA HIS A 109 9.75 -0.28 -24.17
C HIS A 109 10.07 0.98 -24.98
N SER A 110 9.39 2.11 -24.72
CA SER A 110 9.56 3.35 -25.49
C SER A 110 10.50 4.34 -24.83
N ALA A 111 10.66 4.30 -23.51
CA ALA A 111 11.52 5.21 -22.76
C ALA A 111 13.02 5.00 -23.05
N ARG A 112 13.42 3.85 -23.59
CA ARG A 112 14.83 3.56 -23.94
C ARG A 112 15.38 4.42 -25.08
N GLU A 113 14.52 4.91 -25.95
CA GLU A 113 14.91 5.69 -27.14
C GLU A 113 14.94 7.20 -26.86
N THR A 114 14.40 7.62 -25.72
CA THR A 114 14.32 9.02 -25.29
C THR A 114 15.20 9.25 -24.08
N SER A 115 16.06 10.28 -24.11
CA SER A 115 16.93 10.66 -22.98
C SER A 115 16.20 11.17 -21.72
N CYS A 116 14.87 11.07 -21.68
CA CYS A 116 14.02 11.36 -20.52
C CYS A 116 13.41 10.04 -20.02
N SER A 117 14.06 9.40 -19.05
CA SER A 117 13.70 8.04 -18.66
C SER A 117 12.52 7.96 -17.71
N ASP A 118 12.33 8.90 -16.77
CA ASP A 118 11.30 8.83 -15.74
C ASP A 118 11.30 10.08 -14.85
N THR A 119 10.19 10.32 -14.13
CA THR A 119 10.03 11.42 -13.18
C THR A 119 9.65 10.88 -11.80
N PRO A 120 10.22 11.42 -10.70
CA PRO A 120 9.82 11.05 -9.35
C PRO A 120 8.50 11.71 -8.93
N TRP A 121 7.71 10.97 -8.15
CA TRP A 121 6.43 11.38 -7.60
C TRP A 121 6.32 11.03 -6.11
N LYS A 122 5.61 11.86 -5.34
CA LYS A 122 5.44 11.64 -3.88
C LYS A 122 4.35 10.65 -3.52
N GLN A 123 3.31 10.55 -4.34
CA GLN A 123 2.17 9.66 -4.11
C GLN A 123 1.86 8.85 -5.36
N CYS A 124 1.43 7.59 -5.17
CA CYS A 124 1.10 6.65 -6.23
C CYS A 124 -0.06 5.74 -5.78
N THR A 125 -0.97 5.40 -6.71
CA THR A 125 -2.03 4.40 -6.51
C THR A 125 -2.30 3.66 -7.81
N ASP A 126 -2.58 2.36 -7.72
CA ASP A 126 -3.01 1.50 -8.83
C ASP A 126 -4.54 1.43 -8.96
N VAL A 127 -5.27 2.08 -8.06
CA VAL A 127 -6.73 2.24 -8.10
C VAL A 127 -7.09 3.61 -8.66
N CYS A 128 -8.11 3.67 -9.52
CA CYS A 128 -8.63 4.92 -10.06
C CYS A 128 -9.14 5.85 -8.94
N PRO A 129 -8.57 7.05 -8.77
CA PRO A 129 -8.89 7.93 -7.65
C PRO A 129 -10.20 8.72 -7.84
N PHE A 130 -10.93 8.50 -8.93
CA PHE A 130 -12.17 9.19 -9.28
C PHE A 130 -13.43 8.33 -9.08
N GLN A 131 -13.33 7.25 -8.32
CA GLN A 131 -14.44 6.35 -8.00
C GLN A 131 -15.28 6.84 -6.82
#